data_AF-S2RAC7-F1
#
_entry.id   AF-S2RAC7-F1
#
_cell.length_a   1.000
_cell.length_b   1.000
_cell.length_c   1.000
_cell.angle_alpha   90.00
_cell.angle_beta   90.00
_cell.angle_gamma   90.00
#
_symmetry.space_group_name_H-M   'P 1'
#
loop_
_entity.id
_entity.type
_entity.pdbx_description
1 polymer ?
#
loop_
_entity_poly.entity_id
_entity_poly.type
_entity_poly.pdbx_seq_one_letter_code
_entity_poly.pdbx_strand_id
1 'polypeptide(L)'
;FVTLVKQQDATRRQIATRLREHTTKKDLLKIAELALSADFLVRATIQNAAVLKQIHASTRVPGITGTQGEQLEDVIIEADQIAEMMNLSSHTLDHLTDSYNTVLNNNLNDIMRFMTVWSILLTVPTIVSGFFGMNVPLPFAHEPLGWIITIIIAAILWIALGLLLNRYIRKN
;
A
#
# COMPACT_ATOMS: atom_id res chain seq x y z
N PHE A 1 -17.31 19.62 -16.59
CA PHE A 1 -17.04 18.25 -16.12
C PHE A 1 -15.80 17.64 -16.78
N VAL A 2 -15.65 17.69 -18.10
CA VAL A 2 -14.49 17.14 -18.83
C VAL A 2 -13.11 17.57 -18.28
N THR A 3 -12.91 18.84 -17.94
CA THR A 3 -11.64 19.33 -17.39
C THR A 3 -11.29 18.72 -16.02
N LEU A 4 -12.30 18.46 -15.18
CA LEU A 4 -12.12 17.84 -13.86
C LEU A 4 -11.71 16.37 -14.00
N VAL A 5 -12.34 15.63 -14.92
CA VAL A 5 -11.97 14.23 -15.24
C VAL A 5 -10.52 14.16 -15.72
N LYS A 6 -10.12 15.06 -16.62
CA LYS A 6 -8.73 15.14 -17.10
C LYS A 6 -7.73 15.45 -15.98
N GLN A 7 -8.09 16.35 -15.06
CA GLN A 7 -7.26 16.63 -13.88
C GLN A 7 -7.15 15.42 -12.95
N GLN A 8 -8.24 14.70 -12.72
CA GLN A 8 -8.26 13.50 -11.89
C GLN A 8 -7.37 12.40 -12.50
N ASP A 9 -7.44 12.18 -13.81
CA ASP A 9 -6.61 11.20 -14.50
C ASP A 9 -5.11 11.58 -14.49
N ALA A 10 -4.79 12.85 -14.68
CA ALA A 10 -3.40 13.34 -14.56
C ALA A 10 -2.85 13.13 -13.14
N THR A 11 -3.69 13.41 -12.14
CA THR A 11 -3.33 13.24 -10.72
C THR A 11 -3.13 11.77 -10.36
N ARG A 12 -4.02 10.88 -10.83
CA ARG A 12 -3.88 9.42 -10.72
C ARG A 12 -2.54 8.95 -11.30
N ARG A 13 -2.15 9.40 -12.50
CA ARG A 13 -0.86 9.02 -13.11
C ARG A 13 0.32 9.50 -12.29
N GLN A 14 0.31 10.75 -11.82
CA GLN A 14 1.39 11.30 -11.02
C GLN A 14 1.57 10.57 -9.68
N ILE A 15 0.45 10.18 -9.06
CA ILE A 15 0.44 9.41 -7.82
C ILE A 15 0.94 7.99 -8.09
N ALA A 16 0.45 7.31 -9.13
CA ALA A 16 0.91 5.98 -9.52
C ALA A 16 2.43 5.94 -9.79
N THR A 17 3.00 6.98 -10.41
CA THR A 17 4.45 7.09 -10.62
C THR A 17 5.21 7.26 -9.30
N ARG A 18 4.74 8.13 -8.40
CA ARG A 18 5.40 8.34 -7.09
C ARG A 18 5.36 7.09 -6.21
N LEU A 19 4.24 6.37 -6.19
CA LEU A 19 4.13 5.14 -5.41
C LEU A 19 4.96 3.98 -5.97
N ARG A 20 5.33 4.03 -7.26
CA ARG A 20 6.24 3.07 -7.89
C ARG A 20 7.67 3.16 -7.36
N GLU A 21 8.09 4.34 -6.91
CA GLU A 21 9.43 4.59 -6.36
C GLU A 21 9.47 4.37 -4.84
N HIS A 22 8.53 4.94 -4.10
CA HIS A 22 8.44 4.78 -2.64
C HIS A 22 6.97 4.75 -2.16
N THR A 23 6.56 3.66 -1.52
CA THR A 23 5.22 3.54 -0.93
C THR A 23 5.24 3.98 0.54
N THR A 24 4.50 5.03 0.89
CA THR A 24 4.33 5.48 2.27
C THR A 24 2.85 5.50 2.69
N LYS A 25 2.58 5.42 4.00
CA LYS A 25 1.23 5.58 4.56
C LYS A 25 0.55 6.89 4.10
N LYS A 26 1.34 7.96 3.94
CA LYS A 26 0.83 9.27 3.50
C LYS A 26 0.37 9.24 2.04
N ASP A 27 1.06 8.51 1.18
CA ASP A 27 0.70 8.40 -0.23
C ASP A 27 -0.51 7.49 -0.44
N LEU A 28 -0.65 6.43 0.35
CA LEU A 28 -1.85 5.60 0.43
C LEU A 28 -3.08 6.42 0.83
N LEU A 29 -2.95 7.26 1.87
CA LEU A 29 -4.05 8.09 2.35
C LEU A 29 -4.51 9.10 1.28
N LYS A 30 -3.56 9.66 0.51
CA LYS A 30 -3.88 10.53 -0.63
C LYS A 30 -4.60 9.80 -1.76
N ILE A 31 -4.27 8.53 -2.03
CA ILE A 31 -5.02 7.73 -3.01
C ILE A 31 -6.44 7.50 -2.51
N ALA A 32 -6.61 7.13 -1.24
CA ALA A 32 -7.93 6.91 -0.67
C ALA A 32 -8.80 8.18 -0.73
N GLU A 33 -8.23 9.35 -0.43
CA GLU A 33 -8.90 10.64 -0.58
C GLU A 33 -9.26 10.95 -2.05
N LEU A 34 -8.37 10.62 -3.00
CA LEU A 34 -8.64 10.76 -4.43
C LEU A 34 -9.77 9.84 -4.88
N ALA A 35 -9.80 8.59 -4.41
CA ALA A 35 -10.84 7.61 -4.70
C ALA A 35 -12.20 8.08 -4.19
N LEU A 36 -12.28 8.55 -2.94
CA LEU A 36 -13.49 9.12 -2.35
C LEU A 36 -13.99 10.34 -3.13
N SER A 37 -13.09 11.22 -3.55
CA SER A 37 -13.44 12.41 -4.34
C SER A 37 -13.94 12.03 -5.73
N ALA A 38 -13.33 11.01 -6.36
CA ALA A 38 -13.75 10.44 -7.63
C ALA A 38 -15.17 9.86 -7.54
N ASP A 39 -15.42 9.03 -6.54
CA ASP A 39 -16.73 8.40 -6.27
C ASP A 39 -17.83 9.46 -6.03
N PHE A 40 -17.53 10.52 -5.28
CA PHE A 40 -18.45 11.66 -5.14
C PHE A 40 -18.77 12.31 -6.49
N LEU A 41 -17.75 12.55 -7.33
CA LEU A 41 -17.94 13.15 -8.66
C LEU A 41 -18.71 12.24 -9.62
N VAL A 42 -18.52 10.91 -9.55
CA VAL A 42 -19.34 9.93 -10.28
C VAL A 42 -20.80 10.13 -9.94
N ARG A 43 -21.14 10.08 -8.64
CA ARG A 43 -22.53 10.22 -8.16
C ARG A 43 -23.14 11.55 -8.58
N ALA A 44 -22.40 12.65 -8.44
CA ALA A 44 -22.86 13.97 -8.87
C ALA A 44 -23.11 14.04 -10.39
N THR A 45 -22.27 13.40 -11.20
CA THR A 45 -22.42 13.36 -12.67
C THR A 45 -23.65 12.55 -13.08
N ILE A 46 -23.84 11.37 -12.49
CA ILE A 46 -25.02 10.52 -12.72
C ILE A 46 -26.30 11.28 -12.33
N GLN A 47 -26.28 11.94 -11.18
CA GLN A 47 -27.44 12.68 -10.70
C GLN A 47 -27.77 13.89 -11.58
N ASN A 48 -26.76 14.61 -12.07
CA ASN A 48 -26.95 15.68 -13.05
C ASN A 48 -27.48 15.16 -14.39
N ALA A 49 -26.96 14.02 -14.88
CA ALA A 49 -27.46 13.38 -16.10
C ALA A 49 -28.93 12.96 -15.97
N ALA A 50 -29.31 12.41 -14.81
CA ALA A 50 -30.70 12.05 -14.51
C ALA A 50 -31.64 13.28 -14.52
N VAL A 51 -31.19 14.41 -13.95
CA VAL A 51 -31.95 15.67 -14.01
C VAL A 51 -32.11 16.16 -15.45
N LEU A 52 -31.05 16.10 -16.26
CA LEU A 52 -31.13 16.48 -17.69
C LEU A 52 -32.11 15.59 -18.47
N LYS A 53 -32.08 14.27 -18.24
CA LYS A 53 -33.05 13.31 -18.80
C LYS A 53 -34.49 13.65 -18.38
N GLN A 54 -34.70 14.02 -17.12
CA GLN A 54 -36.02 14.39 -16.60
C GLN A 54 -36.54 15.71 -17.21
N ILE A 55 -35.65 16.69 -17.43
CA ILE A 55 -35.97 17.94 -18.14
C ILE A 55 -36.40 17.63 -19.58
N HIS A 56 -35.63 16.79 -20.29
CA HIS A 56 -35.94 16.36 -21.66
C HIS A 56 -37.28 15.63 -21.77
N ALA A 57 -37.57 14.71 -20.83
CA ALA A 57 -38.82 13.96 -20.81
C ALA A 57 -40.05 14.81 -20.43
N SER A 58 -39.85 15.95 -19.77
CA SER A 58 -40.94 16.85 -19.40
C SER A 58 -41.35 17.71 -20.59
N THR A 59 -42.51 17.40 -21.20
CA THR A 59 -43.10 18.12 -22.36
C THR A 59 -43.51 19.57 -22.07
N ARG A 60 -43.11 20.12 -20.92
CA ARG A 60 -43.65 21.36 -20.33
C ARG A 60 -42.62 22.48 -20.21
N VAL A 61 -41.38 22.28 -20.65
CA VAL A 61 -40.37 23.33 -20.71
C VAL A 61 -40.59 24.17 -21.97
N PRO A 62 -41.08 25.41 -21.86
CA PRO A 62 -41.27 26.27 -23.02
C PRO A 62 -39.90 26.68 -23.56
N GLY A 63 -39.56 26.31 -24.79
CA GLY A 63 -38.34 26.79 -25.46
C GLY A 63 -37.52 25.72 -26.16
N ILE A 64 -37.58 24.45 -25.73
CA ILE A 64 -36.82 23.35 -26.37
C ILE A 64 -37.46 23.02 -27.72
N THR A 65 -36.91 23.56 -28.79
CA THR A 65 -37.31 23.31 -30.18
C THR A 65 -36.24 22.48 -30.88
N GLY A 66 -36.64 21.51 -31.72
CA GLY A 66 -35.80 20.69 -32.61
C GLY A 66 -34.32 20.52 -32.24
N THR A 67 -33.49 21.45 -32.71
CA THR A 67 -32.04 21.49 -32.50
C THR A 67 -31.58 21.58 -31.04
N GLN A 68 -32.37 22.20 -30.15
CA GLN A 68 -32.06 22.26 -28.71
C GLN A 68 -32.33 20.91 -28.01
N GLY A 69 -33.28 20.12 -28.50
CA GLY A 69 -33.53 18.76 -28.02
C GLY A 69 -32.38 17.82 -28.38
N GLU A 70 -31.92 17.89 -29.63
CA GLU A 70 -30.77 17.11 -30.12
C GLU A 70 -29.48 17.45 -29.36
N GLN A 71 -29.19 18.74 -29.12
CA GLN A 71 -28.05 19.16 -28.29
C GLN A 71 -28.15 18.66 -26.84
N LEU A 72 -29.37 18.61 -26.28
CA LEU A 72 -29.57 18.10 -24.93
C LEU A 72 -29.35 16.58 -24.87
N GLU A 73 -29.76 15.85 -25.90
CA GLU A 73 -29.52 14.41 -26.02
C GLU A 73 -28.02 14.09 -26.15
N ASP A 74 -27.26 14.87 -26.93
CA ASP A 74 -25.80 14.77 -27.01
C ASP A 74 -25.13 15.00 -25.65
N VAL A 75 -25.54 16.04 -24.91
CA VAL A 75 -25.01 16.35 -23.57
C VAL A 75 -25.33 15.23 -22.58
N ILE A 76 -26.52 14.62 -22.68
CA ILE A 76 -26.91 13.47 -21.86
C ILE A 76 -26.00 12.27 -22.15
N ILE A 77 -25.74 11.96 -23.43
CA ILE A 77 -24.85 10.86 -23.84
C ILE A 77 -23.42 11.11 -23.32
N GLU A 78 -22.91 12.34 -23.47
CA GLU A 78 -21.58 12.71 -22.97
C GLU A 78 -21.50 12.59 -21.44
N ALA A 79 -22.56 12.98 -20.72
CA ALA A 79 -22.63 12.87 -19.26
C ALA A 79 -22.64 11.40 -18.79
N ASP A 80 -23.39 10.52 -19.46
CA ASP A 80 -23.38 9.07 -19.19
C ASP A 80 -21.99 8.48 -19.45
N GLN A 81 -21.32 8.89 -20.55
CA GLN A 81 -19.96 8.43 -20.87
C GLN A 81 -18.94 8.88 -19.81
N ILE A 82 -19.05 10.12 -19.34
CA ILE A 82 -18.19 10.64 -18.26
C ILE A 82 -18.43 9.86 -16.96
N ALA A 83 -19.68 9.55 -16.62
CA ALA A 83 -20.00 8.76 -15.44
C ALA A 83 -19.35 7.37 -15.49
N GLU A 84 -19.41 6.70 -16.65
CA GLU A 84 -18.79 5.38 -16.82
C GLU A 84 -17.26 5.42 -16.72
N MET A 85 -16.61 6.41 -17.34
CA MET A 85 -15.15 6.60 -17.21
C MET A 85 -14.73 6.85 -15.76
N MET A 86 -15.53 7.63 -15.02
CA MET A 86 -15.26 7.94 -13.62
C MET A 86 -15.49 6.72 -12.71
N ASN A 87 -16.49 5.88 -13.01
CA ASN A 87 -16.73 4.61 -12.30
C ASN A 87 -15.54 3.65 -12.48
N LEU A 88 -15.04 3.49 -13.71
CA LEU A 88 -13.84 2.70 -14.00
C LEU A 88 -12.59 3.24 -13.27
N SER A 89 -12.45 4.57 -13.24
CA SER A 89 -11.34 5.25 -12.55
C SER A 89 -11.40 5.00 -11.04
N SER A 90 -12.56 5.14 -10.41
CA SER A 90 -12.79 4.85 -8.98
C SER A 90 -12.44 3.40 -8.66
N HIS A 91 -12.98 2.45 -9.43
CA HIS A 91 -12.68 1.03 -9.23
C HIS A 91 -11.17 0.73 -9.35
N THR A 92 -10.49 1.40 -10.28
CA THR A 92 -9.03 1.25 -10.42
C THR A 92 -8.28 1.83 -9.21
N LEU A 93 -8.75 2.94 -8.64
CA LEU A 93 -8.14 3.54 -7.45
C LEU A 93 -8.29 2.65 -6.20
N ASP A 94 -9.43 1.96 -6.07
CA ASP A 94 -9.64 0.98 -4.99
C ASP A 94 -8.67 -0.20 -5.12
N HIS A 95 -8.56 -0.79 -6.32
CA HIS A 95 -7.59 -1.86 -6.59
C HIS A 95 -6.14 -1.43 -6.31
N LEU A 96 -5.79 -0.20 -6.69
CA LEU A 96 -4.47 0.35 -6.39
C LEU A 96 -4.27 0.44 -4.88
N THR A 97 -5.24 0.96 -4.13
CA THR A 97 -5.18 1.08 -2.67
C THR A 97 -4.95 -0.28 -2.01
N ASP A 98 -5.69 -1.31 -2.41
CA ASP A 98 -5.54 -2.67 -1.87
C ASP A 98 -4.18 -3.30 -2.21
N SER A 99 -3.73 -3.15 -3.46
CA SER A 99 -2.41 -3.63 -3.88
C SER A 99 -1.29 -2.94 -3.11
N TYR A 100 -1.39 -1.63 -2.89
CA TYR A 100 -0.36 -0.88 -2.17
C TYR A 100 -0.40 -1.14 -0.66
N ASN A 101 -1.58 -1.35 -0.06
CA ASN A 101 -1.69 -1.82 1.32
C ASN A 101 -0.99 -3.17 1.49
N THR A 102 -1.11 -4.07 0.51
CA THR A 102 -0.41 -5.35 0.49
C THR A 102 1.11 -5.15 0.42
N VAL A 103 1.60 -4.29 -0.48
CA VAL A 103 3.04 -3.95 -0.58
C VAL A 103 3.57 -3.33 0.72
N LEU A 104 2.82 -2.41 1.33
CA LEU A 104 3.20 -1.78 2.59
C LEU A 104 3.28 -2.81 3.72
N ASN A 105 2.28 -3.69 3.84
CA ASN A 105 2.30 -4.76 4.83
C ASN A 105 3.45 -5.73 4.62
N ASN A 106 3.79 -6.05 3.36
CA ASN A 106 4.95 -6.87 3.04
C ASN A 106 6.25 -6.18 3.45
N ASN A 107 6.41 -4.88 3.15
CA ASN A 107 7.58 -4.10 3.57
C ASN A 107 7.69 -4.04 5.11
N LEU A 108 6.58 -3.84 5.81
CA LEU A 108 6.56 -3.87 7.28
C LEU A 108 6.95 -5.26 7.81
N ASN A 109 6.41 -6.33 7.23
CA ASN A 109 6.78 -7.69 7.59
C ASN A 109 8.26 -7.97 7.33
N ASP A 110 8.83 -7.49 6.23
CA ASP A 110 10.25 -7.63 5.92
C ASP A 110 11.14 -6.87 6.90
N ILE A 111 10.76 -5.63 7.28
CA ILE A 111 11.48 -4.84 8.28
C ILE A 111 11.40 -5.52 9.65
N MET A 112 10.22 -5.98 10.08
CA MET A 112 10.05 -6.71 11.34
C MET A 112 10.89 -7.97 11.35
N ARG A 113 10.85 -8.75 10.27
CA ARG A 113 11.67 -9.95 10.08
C ARG A 113 13.15 -9.63 10.21
N PHE A 114 13.63 -8.58 9.55
CA PHE A 114 15.02 -8.14 9.65
C PHE A 114 15.39 -7.83 11.10
N MET A 115 14.57 -7.05 11.81
CA MET A 115 14.82 -6.69 13.21
C MET A 115 14.81 -7.90 14.14
N THR A 116 13.85 -8.82 13.98
CA THR A 116 13.76 -10.04 14.78
C THR A 116 14.95 -10.96 14.55
N VAL A 117 15.40 -11.12 13.29
CA VAL A 117 16.59 -11.90 12.94
C VAL A 117 17.81 -11.36 13.66
N TRP A 118 18.08 -10.06 13.54
CA TRP A 118 19.21 -9.41 14.19
C TRP A 118 19.14 -9.50 15.72
N SER A 119 17.96 -9.31 16.30
CA SER A 119 17.76 -9.42 17.74
C SER A 119 18.15 -10.81 18.25
N ILE A 120 17.62 -11.88 17.63
CA ILE A 120 17.93 -13.27 18.01
C ILE A 120 19.43 -13.56 17.83
N LEU A 121 20.00 -13.11 16.72
CA LEU A 121 21.41 -13.31 16.39
C LEU A 121 22.34 -12.61 17.41
N LEU A 122 21.99 -11.42 17.89
CA LEU A 122 22.72 -10.68 18.91
C LEU A 122 22.51 -11.21 20.33
N THR A 123 21.46 -11.99 20.57
CA THR A 123 21.16 -12.53 21.90
C THR A 123 22.21 -13.57 22.32
N VAL A 124 22.71 -14.39 21.39
CA VAL A 124 23.68 -15.46 21.68
C VAL A 124 25.03 -14.92 22.21
N PRO A 125 25.72 -13.97 21.55
CA PRO A 125 26.94 -13.39 22.10
C PRO A 125 26.71 -12.66 23.42
N THR A 126 25.55 -12.01 23.59
CA THR A 126 25.17 -11.31 24.82
C THR A 126 25.02 -12.28 25.99
N ILE A 127 24.35 -13.42 25.78
CA ILE A 127 24.21 -14.48 26.80
C ILE A 127 25.58 -15.05 27.17
N VAL A 128 26.41 -15.37 26.18
CA VAL A 128 27.77 -15.92 26.42
C VAL A 128 28.61 -14.93 27.21
N SER A 129 28.68 -13.66 26.76
CA SER A 129 29.38 -12.59 27.48
C SER A 129 28.82 -12.40 28.91
N GLY A 130 27.49 -12.48 29.06
CA GLY A 130 26.81 -12.39 30.34
C GLY A 130 27.25 -13.49 31.32
N PHE A 131 27.28 -14.75 30.88
CA PHE A 131 27.78 -15.86 31.72
C PHE A 131 29.25 -15.69 32.11
N PHE A 132 30.09 -15.16 31.21
CA PHE A 132 31.49 -14.85 31.52
C PHE A 132 31.67 -13.67 32.47
N GLY A 133 30.73 -12.72 32.48
CA GLY A 133 30.69 -11.61 33.42
C GLY A 133 30.14 -12.00 34.81
N MET A 134 29.51 -13.17 34.93
CA MET A 134 29.08 -13.70 36.21
C MET A 134 30.27 -14.37 36.90
N ASN A 135 30.51 -14.06 38.18
CA ASN A 135 31.53 -14.71 39.02
C ASN A 135 31.13 -16.15 39.41
N VAL A 136 30.64 -16.94 38.44
CA VAL A 136 30.24 -18.33 38.61
C VAL A 136 31.38 -19.21 38.09
N PRO A 137 31.80 -20.26 38.81
CA PRO A 137 32.83 -21.17 38.34
C PRO A 137 32.34 -21.91 37.07
N LEU A 138 32.82 -21.45 35.92
CA LEU A 138 32.52 -22.06 34.63
C LEU A 138 33.43 -23.28 34.39
N PRO A 139 32.91 -24.36 33.79
CA PRO A 139 33.78 -25.39 33.23
C PRO A 139 34.74 -24.74 32.22
N PHE A 140 36.02 -25.14 32.24
CA PHE A 140 37.12 -24.52 31.47
C PHE A 140 37.62 -23.14 31.95
N ALA A 141 37.10 -22.56 33.04
CA ALA A 141 37.60 -21.28 33.56
C ALA A 141 39.06 -21.30 34.06
N HIS A 142 39.56 -22.47 34.48
CA HIS A 142 40.91 -22.64 35.05
C HIS A 142 41.97 -23.03 34.00
N GLU A 143 41.56 -23.27 32.75
CA GLU A 143 42.46 -23.61 31.65
C GLU A 143 42.90 -22.33 30.93
N PRO A 144 44.21 -22.12 30.66
CA PRO A 144 44.70 -20.90 30.00
C PRO A 144 44.13 -20.67 28.58
N LEU A 145 43.61 -21.72 27.95
CA LEU A 145 42.94 -21.67 26.63
C LEU A 145 41.41 -21.85 26.71
N GLY A 146 40.82 -21.95 27.90
CA GLY A 146 39.40 -22.21 28.07
C GLY A 146 38.50 -21.13 27.46
N TRP A 147 38.92 -19.87 27.52
CA TRP A 147 38.23 -18.73 26.91
C TRP A 147 38.12 -18.86 25.37
N ILE A 148 39.14 -19.44 24.71
CA ILE A 148 39.14 -19.67 23.26
C ILE A 148 38.14 -20.77 22.91
N ILE A 149 38.14 -21.88 23.67
CA ILE A 149 37.24 -23.02 23.45
C ILE A 149 35.78 -22.56 23.57
N THR A 150 35.46 -21.75 24.57
CA THR A 150 34.11 -21.20 24.73
C THR A 150 33.69 -20.24 23.64
N ILE A 151 34.60 -19.40 23.13
CA ILE A 151 34.32 -18.54 21.97
C ILE A 151 34.05 -19.39 20.72
N ILE A 152 34.81 -20.47 20.51
CA ILE A 152 34.61 -21.38 19.38
C ILE A 152 33.24 -22.06 19.48
N ILE A 153 32.87 -22.58 20.65
CA ILE A 153 31.55 -23.21 20.86
C ILE A 153 30.43 -22.17 20.65
N ALA A 154 30.58 -20.97 21.19
CA ALA A 154 29.63 -19.88 21.00
C ALA A 154 29.47 -19.49 19.51
N ALA A 155 30.58 -19.41 18.77
CA ALA A 155 30.57 -19.13 17.34
C ALA A 155 29.89 -20.26 16.54
N ILE A 156 30.13 -21.53 16.89
CA ILE A 156 29.46 -22.67 16.27
C ILE A 156 27.94 -22.62 16.52
N LEU A 157 27.52 -22.37 17.76
CA LEU A 157 26.10 -22.23 18.12
C LEU A 157 25.45 -21.03 17.40
N TRP A 158 26.18 -19.92 17.27
CA TRP A 158 25.72 -18.72 16.56
C TRP A 158 25.53 -18.97 15.07
N ILE A 159 26.50 -19.63 14.41
CA ILE A 159 26.42 -20.01 12.99
C ILE A 159 25.28 -21.01 12.79
N ALA A 160 25.16 -22.02 13.66
CA ALA A 160 24.08 -23.01 13.59
C ALA A 160 22.70 -22.36 13.71
N LEU A 161 22.54 -21.42 14.66
CA LEU A 161 21.31 -20.65 14.82
C LEU A 161 21.00 -19.80 13.59
N GLY A 162 21.99 -19.08 13.06
CA GLY A 162 21.84 -18.27 11.85
C GLY A 162 21.43 -19.09 10.63
N LEU A 163 22.02 -20.28 10.45
CA LEU A 163 21.64 -21.21 9.37
C LEU A 163 20.22 -21.75 9.54
N LEU A 164 19.83 -22.11 10.76
CA LEU A 164 18.48 -22.60 11.06
C LEU A 164 17.44 -21.50 10.78
N LEU A 165 17.71 -20.28 11.23
CA LEU A 165 16.85 -19.11 11.01
C LEU A 165 16.72 -18.81 9.52
N ASN A 166 17.82 -18.78 8.76
CA ASN A 166 17.80 -18.57 7.32
C ASN A 166 17.03 -19.69 6.59
N ARG A 167 17.15 -20.94 7.04
CA ARG A 167 16.43 -22.07 6.44
C ARG A 167 14.93 -22.03 6.72
N TYR A 168 14.54 -21.61 7.93
CA TYR A 168 13.14 -21.36 8.29
C TYR A 168 12.57 -20.22 7.44
N ILE A 169 13.34 -19.16 7.29
CA ILE A 169 13.00 -17.98 6.51
C ILE A 169 12.83 -18.31 5.03
N ARG A 170 13.70 -19.13 4.45
CA ARG A 170 13.61 -19.46 3.01
C ARG A 170 12.52 -20.47 2.66
N LYS A 171 11.89 -21.09 3.67
CA LYS A 171 10.82 -22.09 3.48
C LYS A 171 9.42 -21.46 3.55
N ASN A 172 9.30 -20.22 4.05
CA ASN A 172 8.08 -19.42 4.13
C ASN A 172 8.23 -18.15 3.28
#